data_AF-A0A5S6Q839-F1
#
_entry.id   AF-A0A5S6Q839-F1
#
_cell.length_a   1.000
_cell.length_b   1.000
_cell.length_c   1.000
_cell.angle_alpha   90.00
_cell.angle_beta   90.00
_cell.angle_gamma   90.00
#
_symmetry.space_group_name_H-M   'P 1'
#
loop_
_entity.id
_entity.type
_entity.pdbx_description
1 polymer ?
#
loop_
_entity_poly.entity_id
_entity_poly.type
_entity_poly.pdbx_seq_one_letter_code
_entity_poly.pdbx_strand_id
1 'polypeptide(L)'
;MARQGSLALYDRLGKPKFVVAPMVNQSELPWRMLCRRHGADLCYSPMLHAGLFAKESSYRADNLVTCPEDRPLIVQFCANDPEVLLQASQLALPFCDAVDINLGCPQAIAKKGHYGAFLQDDWVLIGTMVKRLKSLSIPVTCKVRVFDDLSRTVAYAQMLEKSGCELLTVHGRTREQKGSNTGLASWEKIAAVKESVRIPVFANGNILHFADVRRCLDTTGADGVMSAEGNLCNPYLFENRVRPVWEPALEYLDVVRSYSCSVSSVRGHLFKLCHKSIYADATLRYGLGDAQTWSEFRAVISEFQERFEALAAETTTTFAPDGSLSLPHWYCQPDLHCHAERDAQKAEAKEELALLRIAKKADIQKYATLNGVSLLKAKRMLRKQAGQERKSRSAKPCLCGNSSLANCARQMCAPCCRLFKADRIPCFGHD
;
A
#
# COMPACT_ATOMS: atom_id res chain seq x y z
N MET A 1 15.06 -31.92 22.05
CA MET A 1 15.58 -31.72 20.68
C MET A 1 14.58 -31.11 19.68
N ALA A 2 13.29 -30.91 19.99
CA ALA A 2 12.31 -30.38 19.01
C ALA A 2 12.19 -28.84 18.89
N ARG A 3 12.93 -28.04 19.70
CA ARG A 3 12.87 -26.56 19.66
C ARG A 3 13.73 -25.92 18.57
N GLN A 4 14.65 -26.65 17.94
CA GLN A 4 15.66 -26.05 17.04
C GLN A 4 15.15 -25.78 15.61
N GLY A 5 14.02 -26.37 15.18
CA GLY A 5 13.47 -26.14 13.83
C GLY A 5 12.52 -24.95 13.69
N SER A 6 11.69 -24.67 14.71
CA SER A 6 10.56 -23.73 14.55
C SER A 6 10.95 -22.24 14.59
N LEU A 7 12.09 -21.89 15.19
CA LEU A 7 12.59 -20.51 15.25
C LEU A 7 13.60 -20.19 14.15
N ALA A 8 14.05 -21.19 13.39
CA ALA A 8 15.14 -21.03 12.42
C ALA A 8 14.79 -20.01 11.32
N LEU A 9 13.55 -20.00 10.83
CA LEU A 9 13.08 -18.97 9.89
C LEU A 9 13.09 -17.59 10.56
N TYR A 10 12.49 -17.44 11.74
CA TYR A 10 12.39 -16.14 12.41
C TYR A 10 13.76 -15.53 12.73
N ASP A 11 14.71 -16.35 13.18
CA ASP A 11 16.09 -15.93 13.40
C ASP A 11 16.77 -15.52 12.08
N ARG A 12 16.56 -16.29 11.00
CA ARG A 12 17.11 -15.97 9.66
C ARG A 12 16.54 -14.68 9.09
N LEU A 13 15.28 -14.37 9.37
CA LEU A 13 14.65 -13.09 8.99
C LEU A 13 15.10 -11.92 9.85
N GLY A 14 15.96 -12.12 10.86
CA GLY A 14 16.41 -11.05 11.76
C GLY A 14 15.43 -10.73 12.90
N LYS A 15 14.55 -11.68 13.26
CA LYS A 15 13.53 -11.53 14.31
C LYS A 15 12.63 -10.29 14.09
N PRO A 16 12.01 -10.17 12.91
CA PRO A 16 11.27 -8.97 12.53
C PRO A 16 10.10 -8.73 13.48
N LYS A 17 9.94 -7.48 13.92
CA LYS A 17 8.83 -7.02 14.75
C LYS A 17 7.86 -6.15 13.99
N PHE A 18 8.32 -5.42 12.98
CA PHE A 18 7.55 -4.47 12.20
C PHE A 18 7.35 -4.99 10.78
N VAL A 19 6.14 -5.49 10.51
CA VAL A 19 5.82 -6.22 9.29
C VAL A 19 4.82 -5.45 8.43
N VAL A 20 5.13 -5.29 7.14
CA VAL A 20 4.21 -4.71 6.15
C VAL A 20 3.37 -5.81 5.54
N ALA A 21 2.04 -5.65 5.60
CA ALA A 21 1.10 -6.67 5.14
C ALA A 21 1.09 -6.87 3.61
N PRO A 22 0.73 -8.08 3.14
CA PRO A 22 0.41 -8.30 1.74
C PRO A 22 -0.91 -7.60 1.39
N MET A 23 -0.85 -6.72 0.39
CA MET A 23 -1.99 -5.91 -0.04
C MET A 23 -2.02 -5.83 -1.57
N VAL A 24 -3.11 -6.30 -2.18
CA VAL A 24 -3.28 -6.29 -3.65
C VAL A 24 -3.21 -4.86 -4.16
N ASN A 25 -2.30 -4.61 -5.11
CA ASN A 25 -1.98 -3.30 -5.70
C ASN A 25 -1.50 -2.23 -4.70
N GLN A 26 -1.08 -2.65 -3.50
CA GLN A 26 -0.74 -1.75 -2.38
C GLN A 26 0.50 -2.23 -1.59
N SER A 27 1.28 -3.15 -2.15
CA SER A 27 2.49 -3.70 -1.51
C SER A 27 3.52 -4.11 -2.56
N GLU A 28 3.48 -3.47 -3.72
CA GLU A 28 4.49 -3.59 -4.77
C GLU A 28 5.84 -3.00 -4.33
N LEU A 29 6.90 -3.27 -5.11
CA LEU A 29 8.28 -2.93 -4.76
C LEU A 29 8.45 -1.48 -4.27
N PRO A 30 7.97 -0.43 -4.99
CA PRO A 30 8.06 0.94 -4.49
C PRO A 30 7.54 1.16 -3.07
N TRP A 31 6.39 0.57 -2.74
CA TRP A 31 5.81 0.73 -1.41
C TRP A 31 6.63 -0.02 -0.36
N ARG A 32 7.10 -1.23 -0.68
CA ARG A 32 7.97 -2.00 0.21
C ARG A 32 9.28 -1.27 0.48
N MET A 33 9.91 -0.70 -0.56
CA MET A 33 11.14 0.07 -0.42
C MET A 33 10.95 1.33 0.42
N LEU A 34 9.83 2.05 0.24
CA LEU A 34 9.49 3.16 1.12
C LEU A 34 9.37 2.70 2.57
N CYS A 35 8.59 1.66 2.84
CA CYS A 35 8.39 1.19 4.21
C CYS A 35 9.69 0.68 4.86
N ARG A 36 10.60 0.06 4.08
CA ARG A 36 11.92 -0.36 4.57
C ARG A 36 12.80 0.81 5.01
N ARG A 37 12.72 1.94 4.31
CA ARG A 37 13.39 3.19 4.75
C ARG A 37 12.85 3.68 6.09
N HIS A 38 11.64 3.25 6.46
CA HIS A 38 10.92 3.70 7.65
C HIS A 38 10.58 2.59 8.64
N GLY A 39 11.58 1.74 8.90
CA GLY A 39 11.52 0.79 10.02
C GLY A 39 10.74 -0.49 9.76
N ALA A 40 10.34 -0.80 8.52
CA ALA A 40 9.83 -2.13 8.22
C ALA A 40 10.96 -3.17 8.20
N ASP A 41 10.91 -4.14 9.10
CA ASP A 41 11.85 -5.25 9.17
C ASP A 41 11.58 -6.28 8.07
N LEU A 42 10.30 -6.54 7.79
CA LEU A 42 9.82 -7.57 6.88
C LEU A 42 8.66 -7.04 6.03
N CYS A 43 8.72 -7.30 4.73
CA CYS A 43 7.64 -6.98 3.80
C CYS A 43 7.11 -8.24 3.13
N TYR A 44 5.84 -8.19 2.75
CA TYR A 44 5.21 -9.21 1.91
C TYR A 44 4.95 -8.65 0.51
N SER A 45 4.99 -9.52 -0.50
CA SER A 45 4.50 -9.19 -1.84
C SER A 45 2.98 -8.92 -1.83
N PRO A 46 2.42 -8.35 -2.92
CA PRO A 46 0.98 -8.46 -3.16
C PRO A 46 0.57 -9.93 -3.18
N MET A 47 -0.69 -10.21 -2.87
CA MET A 47 -1.25 -11.56 -3.03
C MET A 47 -1.28 -11.94 -4.52
N LEU A 48 -0.52 -12.96 -4.89
CA LEU A 48 -0.39 -13.46 -6.26
C LEU A 48 -1.30 -14.67 -6.50
N HIS A 49 -1.92 -14.77 -7.66
CA HIS A 49 -2.71 -15.95 -8.00
C HIS A 49 -1.81 -17.09 -8.50
N ALA A 50 -1.68 -18.18 -7.74
CA ALA A 50 -0.73 -19.26 -8.05
C ALA A 50 -0.93 -19.83 -9.47
N GLY A 51 -2.18 -20.06 -9.89
CA GLY A 51 -2.47 -20.57 -11.23
C GLY A 51 -2.03 -19.65 -12.39
N LEU A 52 -2.17 -18.33 -12.24
CA LEU A 52 -1.70 -17.38 -13.24
C LEU A 52 -0.17 -17.27 -13.17
N PHE A 53 0.37 -17.23 -11.94
CA PHE A 53 1.81 -17.17 -11.72
C PHE A 53 2.55 -18.37 -12.28
N ALA A 54 1.98 -19.59 -12.21
CA ALA A 54 2.59 -20.77 -12.81
C ALA A 54 2.58 -20.74 -14.35
N LYS A 55 1.46 -20.32 -14.95
CA LYS A 55 1.22 -20.43 -16.40
C LYS A 55 1.73 -19.25 -17.22
N GLU A 56 1.65 -18.04 -16.69
CA GLU A 56 1.82 -16.80 -17.46
C GLU A 56 3.07 -16.04 -17.03
N SER A 57 4.09 -16.00 -17.90
CA SER A 57 5.34 -15.25 -17.64
C SER A 57 5.12 -13.74 -17.54
N SER A 58 4.19 -13.19 -18.32
CA SER A 58 3.78 -11.78 -18.24
C SER A 58 3.20 -11.46 -16.87
N TYR A 59 2.30 -12.30 -16.35
CA TYR A 59 1.73 -12.13 -15.01
C TYR A 59 2.84 -12.09 -13.94
N ARG A 60 3.85 -12.95 -14.04
CA ARG A 60 5.00 -12.93 -13.12
C ARG A 60 5.80 -11.63 -13.21
N ALA A 61 6.16 -11.22 -14.42
CA ALA A 61 6.95 -10.01 -14.66
C ALA A 61 6.23 -8.75 -14.16
N ASP A 62 4.91 -8.69 -14.33
CA ASP A 62 4.11 -7.52 -13.94
C ASP A 62 3.83 -7.45 -12.43
N ASN A 63 3.74 -8.59 -11.75
CA ASN A 63 3.25 -8.65 -10.35
C ASN A 63 4.32 -8.99 -9.31
N LEU A 64 5.46 -9.57 -9.70
CA LEU A 64 6.59 -9.86 -8.80
C LEU A 64 7.86 -9.16 -9.27
N VAL A 65 7.89 -7.84 -9.06
CA VAL A 65 9.10 -7.03 -9.20
C VAL A 65 9.78 -6.94 -7.84
N THR A 66 11.10 -7.13 -7.79
CA THR A 66 11.93 -7.06 -6.58
C THR A 66 13.36 -6.57 -6.90
N CYS A 67 14.15 -6.25 -5.88
CA CYS A 67 15.58 -5.94 -5.95
C CYS A 67 16.33 -6.54 -4.74
N PRO A 68 17.67 -6.63 -4.76
CA PRO A 68 18.44 -7.21 -3.66
C PRO A 68 18.16 -6.58 -2.29
N GLU A 69 17.90 -5.27 -2.25
CA GLU A 69 17.61 -4.49 -1.04
C GLU A 69 16.19 -4.73 -0.50
N ASP A 70 15.33 -5.42 -1.24
CA ASP A 70 13.96 -5.73 -0.82
C ASP A 70 13.87 -6.98 0.07
N ARG A 71 15.00 -7.48 0.59
CA ARG A 71 15.03 -8.63 1.49
C ARG A 71 15.14 -8.19 2.97
N PRO A 72 14.53 -8.93 3.92
CA PRO A 72 13.81 -10.19 3.72
C PRO A 72 12.41 -10.02 3.13
N LEU A 73 12.05 -10.81 2.10
CA LEU A 73 10.75 -10.74 1.41
C LEU A 73 10.00 -12.07 1.51
N ILE A 74 8.70 -12.01 1.86
CA ILE A 74 7.81 -13.17 1.78
C ILE A 74 6.85 -13.01 0.61
N VAL A 75 6.82 -13.99 -0.29
CA VAL A 75 5.90 -13.98 -1.44
C VAL A 75 4.63 -14.73 -1.10
N GLN A 76 3.49 -14.04 -1.20
CA GLN A 76 2.19 -14.60 -0.84
C GLN A 76 1.40 -15.06 -2.07
N PHE A 77 0.91 -16.30 -2.02
CA PHE A 77 0.01 -16.86 -3.02
C PHE A 77 -1.41 -17.06 -2.50
N CYS A 78 -2.40 -16.89 -3.38
CA CYS A 78 -3.67 -17.58 -3.26
C CYS A 78 -3.71 -18.80 -4.20
N ALA A 79 -4.20 -19.92 -3.67
CA ALA A 79 -4.32 -21.19 -4.38
C ALA A 79 -5.35 -22.08 -3.70
N ASN A 80 -5.77 -23.13 -4.39
CA ASN A 80 -6.62 -24.20 -3.88
C ASN A 80 -6.24 -25.57 -4.47
N ASP A 81 -5.09 -25.66 -5.11
CA ASP A 81 -4.52 -26.89 -5.68
C ASP A 81 -3.05 -27.00 -5.22
N PRO A 82 -2.67 -28.07 -4.51
CA PRO A 82 -1.32 -28.24 -3.99
C PRO A 82 -0.22 -28.26 -5.04
N GLU A 83 -0.46 -28.84 -6.22
CA GLU A 83 0.55 -28.97 -7.27
C GLU A 83 0.74 -27.65 -8.01
N VAL A 84 -0.35 -26.94 -8.32
CA VAL A 84 -0.29 -25.59 -8.90
C VAL A 84 0.42 -24.62 -7.95
N LEU A 85 0.12 -24.71 -6.65
CA LEU A 85 0.79 -23.89 -5.64
C LEU A 85 2.29 -24.20 -5.59
N LEU A 86 2.68 -25.47 -5.64
CA LEU A 86 4.10 -25.85 -5.67
C LEU A 86 4.81 -25.31 -6.90
N GLN A 87 4.22 -25.47 -8.10
CA GLN A 87 4.79 -24.95 -9.34
C GLN A 87 5.02 -23.44 -9.28
N ALA A 88 4.02 -22.69 -8.80
CA ALA A 88 4.13 -21.25 -8.61
C ALA A 88 5.23 -20.89 -7.59
N SER A 89 5.33 -21.66 -6.50
CA SER A 89 6.31 -21.44 -5.45
C SER A 89 7.75 -21.70 -5.92
N GLN A 90 7.96 -22.75 -6.73
CA GLN A 90 9.26 -23.06 -7.34
C GLN A 90 9.78 -21.90 -8.21
N LEU A 91 8.87 -21.25 -8.94
CA LEU A 91 9.20 -20.09 -9.76
C LEU A 91 9.49 -18.83 -8.93
N ALA A 92 9.02 -18.75 -7.70
CA ALA A 92 9.25 -17.62 -6.79
C ALA A 92 10.52 -17.74 -5.93
N LEU A 93 11.12 -18.94 -5.85
CA LEU A 93 12.28 -19.24 -4.98
C LEU A 93 13.41 -18.21 -5.07
N PRO A 94 13.85 -17.75 -6.25
CA PRO A 94 14.98 -16.83 -6.35
C PRO A 94 14.69 -15.44 -5.76
N PHE A 95 13.42 -15.11 -5.56
CA PHE A 95 12.96 -13.76 -5.27
C PHE A 95 12.54 -13.54 -3.81
N CYS A 96 12.50 -14.59 -2.98
CA CYS A 96 11.95 -14.51 -1.62
C CYS A 96 12.71 -15.37 -0.59
N ASP A 97 12.42 -15.14 0.68
CA ASP A 97 12.97 -15.85 1.84
C ASP A 97 12.01 -16.92 2.37
N ALA A 98 10.72 -16.79 2.06
CA ALA A 98 9.68 -17.77 2.33
C ALA A 98 8.49 -17.58 1.37
N VAL A 99 7.67 -18.62 1.25
CA VAL A 99 6.38 -18.56 0.55
C VAL A 99 5.23 -18.59 1.55
N ASP A 100 4.26 -17.68 1.40
CA ASP A 100 3.08 -17.60 2.25
C ASP A 100 1.81 -18.06 1.53
N ILE A 101 0.97 -18.83 2.23
CA ILE A 101 -0.37 -19.17 1.75
C ILE A 101 -1.39 -18.19 2.33
N ASN A 102 -2.08 -17.45 1.44
CA ASN A 102 -3.20 -16.63 1.83
C ASN A 102 -4.42 -17.49 2.17
N LEU A 103 -4.78 -17.52 3.45
CA LEU A 103 -5.95 -18.18 4.01
C LEU A 103 -6.89 -17.18 4.71
N GLY A 104 -6.79 -15.89 4.35
CA GLY A 104 -7.42 -14.80 5.07
C GLY A 104 -8.16 -13.77 4.21
N CYS A 105 -8.03 -13.80 2.88
CA CYS A 105 -8.73 -12.88 1.99
C CYS A 105 -10.24 -13.15 1.98
N PRO A 106 -11.11 -12.22 2.42
CA PRO A 106 -12.55 -12.45 2.48
C PRO A 106 -13.29 -11.87 1.26
N GLN A 107 -12.57 -11.39 0.23
CA GLN A 107 -13.15 -10.67 -0.91
C GLN A 107 -13.99 -11.58 -1.81
N ALA A 108 -14.93 -10.99 -2.55
CA ALA A 108 -15.82 -11.75 -3.44
C ALA A 108 -15.06 -12.54 -4.51
N ILE A 109 -13.92 -12.03 -4.98
CA ILE A 109 -13.07 -12.74 -5.94
C ILE A 109 -12.46 -14.02 -5.34
N ALA A 110 -12.10 -14.00 -4.05
CA ALA A 110 -11.62 -15.17 -3.32
C ALA A 110 -12.74 -16.19 -3.09
N LYS A 111 -13.98 -15.72 -2.87
CA LYS A 111 -15.15 -16.60 -2.82
C LYS A 111 -15.35 -17.33 -4.15
N LYS A 112 -15.33 -16.57 -5.26
CA LYS A 112 -15.54 -17.12 -6.60
C LYS A 112 -14.43 -18.10 -7.00
N GLY A 113 -13.18 -17.80 -6.65
CA GLY A 113 -12.04 -18.66 -6.95
C GLY A 113 -11.79 -19.76 -5.92
N HIS A 114 -12.61 -19.84 -4.86
CA HIS A 114 -12.46 -20.78 -3.75
C HIS A 114 -11.04 -20.83 -3.17
N TYR A 115 -10.53 -19.66 -2.76
CA TYR A 115 -9.24 -19.51 -2.05
C TYR A 115 -9.37 -18.49 -0.90
N GLY A 116 -8.28 -18.20 -0.19
CA GLY A 116 -8.29 -17.24 0.90
C GLY A 116 -9.12 -17.73 2.09
N ALA A 117 -9.94 -16.86 2.68
CA ALA A 117 -10.76 -17.22 3.84
C ALA A 117 -11.86 -18.25 3.52
N PHE A 118 -12.11 -18.56 2.24
CA PHE A 118 -13.10 -19.56 1.83
C PHE A 118 -12.57 -20.98 1.84
N LEU A 119 -11.27 -21.16 2.08
CA LEU A 119 -10.66 -22.46 2.39
C LEU A 119 -10.64 -22.75 3.88
N GLN A 120 -10.92 -21.76 4.73
CA GLN A 120 -10.72 -21.85 6.19
C GLN A 120 -11.46 -23.04 6.83
N ASP A 121 -12.52 -23.54 6.21
CA ASP A 121 -13.30 -24.71 6.64
C ASP A 121 -12.78 -26.07 6.10
N ASP A 122 -11.91 -26.07 5.07
CA ASP A 122 -11.33 -27.27 4.44
C ASP A 122 -9.89 -27.53 4.93
N TRP A 123 -9.80 -28.08 6.14
CA TRP A 123 -8.51 -28.33 6.79
C TRP A 123 -7.69 -29.42 6.12
N VAL A 124 -8.34 -30.36 5.42
CA VAL A 124 -7.67 -31.44 4.68
C VAL A 124 -6.90 -30.85 3.51
N LEU A 125 -7.55 -30.01 2.70
CA LEU A 125 -6.91 -29.34 1.57
C LEU A 125 -5.80 -28.41 2.04
N ILE A 126 -6.07 -27.57 3.07
CA ILE A 126 -5.06 -26.66 3.62
C ILE A 126 -3.83 -27.42 4.12
N GLY A 127 -4.02 -28.45 4.95
CA GLY A 127 -2.93 -29.26 5.46
C GLY A 127 -2.14 -29.94 4.34
N THR A 128 -2.82 -30.36 3.26
CA THR A 128 -2.16 -30.93 2.08
C THR A 128 -1.32 -29.91 1.34
N MET A 129 -1.82 -28.69 1.12
CA MET A 129 -1.04 -27.60 0.50
C MET A 129 0.21 -27.26 1.32
N VAL A 130 0.07 -27.07 2.63
CA VAL A 130 1.22 -26.76 3.52
C VAL A 130 2.25 -27.89 3.49
N LYS A 131 1.83 -29.15 3.63
CA LYS A 131 2.72 -30.32 3.56
C LYS A 131 3.43 -30.42 2.22
N ARG A 132 2.73 -30.12 1.12
CA ARG A 132 3.29 -30.19 -0.22
C ARG A 132 4.44 -29.21 -0.41
N LEU A 133 4.30 -27.99 0.13
CA LEU A 133 5.34 -26.96 0.07
C LEU A 133 6.57 -27.25 0.92
N LYS A 134 6.53 -28.21 1.85
CA LYS A 134 7.73 -28.66 2.58
C LYS A 134 8.82 -29.26 1.69
N SER A 135 8.49 -29.59 0.43
CA SER A 135 9.47 -30.05 -0.55
C SER A 135 10.34 -28.92 -1.13
N LEU A 136 10.03 -27.65 -0.82
CA LEU A 136 10.83 -26.50 -1.21
C LEU A 136 12.08 -26.35 -0.33
N SER A 137 13.09 -25.67 -0.86
CA SER A 137 14.30 -25.29 -0.12
C SER A 137 14.11 -24.09 0.81
N ILE A 138 12.99 -23.38 0.69
CA ILE A 138 12.62 -22.25 1.53
C ILE A 138 11.36 -22.59 2.34
N PRO A 139 11.20 -22.00 3.52
CA PRO A 139 10.10 -22.32 4.42
C PRO A 139 8.74 -21.82 3.92
N VAL A 140 7.69 -22.43 4.46
CA VAL A 140 6.29 -22.08 4.20
C VAL A 140 5.67 -21.37 5.40
N THR A 141 4.98 -20.27 5.15
CA THR A 141 4.24 -19.50 6.15
C THR A 141 2.76 -19.45 5.78
N CYS A 142 1.90 -19.06 6.72
CA CYS A 142 0.48 -18.90 6.45
C CYS A 142 -0.04 -17.60 7.04
N LYS A 143 -0.97 -16.95 6.34
CA LYS A 143 -1.74 -15.82 6.86
C LYS A 143 -3.22 -16.15 6.94
N VAL A 144 -3.77 -16.12 8.15
CA VAL A 144 -5.15 -16.56 8.43
C VAL A 144 -6.04 -15.44 8.96
N ARG A 145 -7.35 -15.71 8.96
CA ARG A 145 -8.35 -15.05 9.81
C ARG A 145 -8.78 -16.00 10.94
N VAL A 146 -9.32 -15.44 12.02
CA VAL A 146 -9.85 -16.23 13.15
C VAL A 146 -11.26 -16.76 12.85
N PHE A 147 -11.74 -17.73 13.62
CA PHE A 147 -13.16 -18.11 13.67
C PHE A 147 -13.89 -17.32 14.75
N ASP A 148 -15.22 -17.38 14.75
CA ASP A 148 -16.03 -16.90 15.89
C ASP A 148 -15.71 -17.69 17.16
N ASP A 149 -15.59 -19.01 17.04
CA ASP A 149 -15.20 -19.89 18.14
C ASP A 149 -13.68 -19.86 18.40
N LEU A 150 -13.31 -19.64 19.66
CA LEU A 150 -11.91 -19.56 20.10
C LEU A 150 -11.21 -20.91 19.95
N SER A 151 -11.87 -22.00 20.38
CA SER A 151 -11.26 -23.34 20.36
C SER A 151 -10.94 -23.80 18.93
N ARG A 152 -11.83 -23.50 17.98
CA ARG A 152 -11.65 -23.76 16.55
C ARG A 152 -10.53 -22.92 15.96
N THR A 153 -10.37 -21.67 16.41
CA THR A 153 -9.24 -20.81 16.01
C THR A 153 -7.90 -21.41 16.45
N VAL A 154 -7.81 -21.87 17.70
CA VAL A 154 -6.62 -22.54 18.24
C VAL A 154 -6.33 -23.85 17.50
N ALA A 155 -7.33 -24.71 17.34
CA ALA A 155 -7.18 -25.99 16.64
C ALA A 155 -6.72 -25.80 15.18
N TYR A 156 -7.21 -24.75 14.51
CA TYR A 156 -6.79 -24.40 13.16
C TYR A 156 -5.32 -23.98 13.08
N ALA A 157 -4.85 -23.16 14.02
CA ALA A 157 -3.44 -22.78 14.11
C ALA A 157 -2.52 -23.99 14.38
N GLN A 158 -2.91 -24.87 15.29
CA GLN A 158 -2.18 -26.11 15.59
C GLN A 158 -2.13 -27.07 14.39
N MET A 159 -3.21 -27.16 13.62
CA MET A 159 -3.25 -27.95 12.38
C MET A 159 -2.25 -27.41 11.34
N LEU A 160 -2.14 -26.09 11.19
CA LEU A 160 -1.17 -25.46 10.29
C LEU A 160 0.27 -25.74 10.73
N GLU A 161 0.58 -25.56 12.02
CA GLU A 161 1.90 -25.88 12.58
C GLU A 161 2.24 -27.37 12.36
N LYS A 162 1.33 -28.28 12.71
CA LYS A 162 1.52 -29.73 12.50
C LYS A 162 1.72 -30.11 11.03
N SER A 163 1.12 -29.35 10.12
CA SER A 163 1.28 -29.57 8.68
C SER A 163 2.61 -29.05 8.14
N GLY A 164 3.34 -28.23 8.90
CA GLY A 164 4.66 -27.72 8.57
C GLY A 164 4.73 -26.22 8.31
N CYS A 165 3.72 -25.45 8.69
CA CYS A 165 3.82 -23.99 8.72
C CYS A 165 4.93 -23.60 9.72
N GLU A 166 5.85 -22.72 9.32
CA GLU A 166 6.99 -22.30 10.14
C GLU A 166 6.82 -20.90 10.73
N LEU A 167 5.84 -20.13 10.27
CA LEU A 167 5.47 -18.82 10.81
C LEU A 167 4.00 -18.53 10.47
N LEU A 168 3.23 -18.07 11.45
CA LEU A 168 1.80 -17.82 11.30
C LEU A 168 1.47 -16.34 11.49
N THR A 169 0.85 -15.70 10.50
CA THR A 169 0.24 -14.38 10.69
C THR A 169 -1.25 -14.52 10.95
N VAL A 170 -1.73 -14.00 12.08
CA VAL A 170 -3.14 -14.10 12.49
C VAL A 170 -3.80 -12.73 12.39
N HIS A 171 -4.75 -12.59 11.47
CA HIS A 171 -5.67 -11.46 11.51
C HIS A 171 -6.80 -11.75 12.51
N GLY A 172 -6.92 -10.96 13.58
CA GLY A 172 -7.93 -11.14 14.63
C GLY A 172 -9.39 -10.88 14.23
N ARG A 173 -9.71 -10.85 12.93
CA ARG A 173 -11.08 -10.69 12.43
C ARG A 173 -11.53 -11.96 11.74
N THR A 174 -12.82 -12.26 11.81
CA THR A 174 -13.45 -13.36 11.06
C THR A 174 -13.60 -13.05 9.59
N ARG A 175 -13.95 -14.05 8.78
CA ARG A 175 -14.20 -13.89 7.34
C ARG A 175 -15.33 -12.90 7.06
N GLU A 176 -16.34 -12.88 7.91
CA GLU A 176 -17.56 -12.07 7.84
C GLU A 176 -17.28 -10.60 8.23
N GLN A 177 -16.25 -10.36 9.05
CA GLN A 177 -15.79 -9.04 9.45
C GLN A 177 -15.01 -8.33 8.32
N LYS A 178 -15.76 -7.82 7.34
CA LYS A 178 -15.28 -7.06 6.18
C LYS A 178 -16.25 -5.96 5.76
N GLY A 179 -15.78 -4.99 4.98
CA GLY A 179 -16.64 -3.93 4.44
C GLY A 179 -17.27 -3.09 5.56
N SER A 180 -18.59 -2.95 5.55
CA SER A 180 -19.38 -2.29 6.61
C SER A 180 -19.40 -3.04 7.95
N ASN A 181 -18.92 -4.29 7.98
CA ASN A 181 -18.93 -5.13 9.18
C ASN A 181 -17.52 -5.36 9.72
N THR A 182 -16.55 -4.51 9.38
CA THR A 182 -15.13 -4.74 9.66
C THR A 182 -14.84 -4.89 11.17
N GLY A 183 -15.44 -4.04 12.01
CA GLY A 183 -15.29 -4.12 13.47
C GLY A 183 -13.83 -4.12 13.98
N LEU A 184 -13.68 -4.44 15.27
CA LEU A 184 -12.37 -4.60 15.91
C LEU A 184 -11.82 -6.02 15.72
N ALA A 185 -10.51 -6.12 15.58
CA ALA A 185 -9.79 -7.38 15.63
C ALA A 185 -9.67 -7.84 17.09
N SER A 186 -10.01 -9.09 17.36
CA SER A 186 -9.83 -9.73 18.66
C SER A 186 -8.35 -10.08 18.85
N TRP A 187 -7.65 -9.28 19.64
CA TRP A 187 -6.29 -9.59 20.10
C TRP A 187 -6.27 -10.76 21.10
N GLU A 188 -7.33 -10.97 21.86
CA GLU A 188 -7.50 -12.15 22.72
C GLU A 188 -7.38 -13.47 21.94
N LYS A 189 -8.05 -13.58 20.79
CA LYS A 189 -7.92 -14.76 19.92
C LYS A 189 -6.50 -14.94 19.39
N ILE A 190 -5.79 -13.84 19.13
CA ILE A 190 -4.38 -13.89 18.70
C ILE A 190 -3.49 -14.37 19.86
N ALA A 191 -3.74 -13.90 21.09
CA ALA A 191 -3.02 -14.32 22.29
C ALA A 191 -3.16 -15.83 22.52
N ALA A 192 -4.39 -16.35 22.47
CA ALA A 192 -4.66 -17.78 22.61
C ALA A 192 -3.97 -18.61 21.51
N VAL A 193 -3.93 -18.11 20.26
CA VAL A 193 -3.16 -18.76 19.19
C VAL A 193 -1.68 -18.77 19.54
N LYS A 194 -1.10 -17.63 19.93
CA LYS A 194 0.32 -17.50 20.28
C LYS A 194 0.74 -18.44 21.41
N GLU A 195 -0.10 -18.61 22.42
CA GLU A 195 0.14 -19.53 23.52
C GLU A 195 0.07 -21.01 23.09
N SER A 196 -0.72 -21.32 22.07
CA SER A 196 -1.02 -22.69 21.67
C SER A 196 -0.04 -23.31 20.67
N VAL A 197 0.79 -22.50 20.00
CA VAL A 197 1.76 -22.93 18.97
C VAL A 197 3.20 -22.58 19.36
N ARG A 198 4.18 -23.29 18.80
CA ARG A 198 5.62 -23.09 19.06
C ARG A 198 6.34 -22.31 17.96
N ILE A 199 5.70 -22.16 16.81
CA ILE A 199 6.17 -21.28 15.73
C ILE A 199 5.93 -19.80 16.06
N PRO A 200 6.71 -18.88 15.46
CA PRO A 200 6.46 -17.45 15.53
C PRO A 200 5.06 -17.08 15.03
N VAL A 201 4.44 -16.12 15.70
CA VAL A 201 3.13 -15.56 15.37
C VAL A 201 3.24 -14.05 15.19
N PHE A 202 2.75 -13.54 14.06
CA PHE A 202 2.53 -12.11 13.85
C PHE A 202 1.07 -11.74 14.07
N ALA A 203 0.85 -10.73 14.92
CA ALA A 203 -0.47 -10.16 15.15
C ALA A 203 -0.85 -9.19 14.02
N ASN A 204 -2.06 -9.31 13.48
CA ASN A 204 -2.57 -8.42 12.45
C ASN A 204 -4.00 -7.94 12.76
N GLY A 205 -4.25 -6.66 12.50
CA GLY A 205 -5.54 -6.00 12.71
C GLY A 205 -5.46 -4.92 13.79
N ASN A 206 -6.01 -3.75 13.47
CA ASN A 206 -6.06 -2.57 14.35
C ASN A 206 -4.67 -2.03 14.79
N ILE A 207 -3.63 -2.14 13.94
CA ILE A 207 -2.34 -1.45 14.11
C ILE A 207 -2.37 -0.18 13.26
N LEU A 208 -2.84 0.93 13.82
CA LEU A 208 -3.16 2.16 13.09
C LEU A 208 -2.16 3.30 13.36
N HIS A 209 -1.58 3.31 14.55
CA HIS A 209 -0.54 4.25 14.97
C HIS A 209 0.50 3.53 15.83
N PHE A 210 1.64 4.16 16.08
CA PHE A 210 2.76 3.50 16.77
C PHE A 210 2.39 2.99 18.18
N ALA A 211 1.54 3.70 18.92
CA ALA A 211 1.09 3.24 20.23
C ALA A 211 0.32 1.89 20.18
N ASP A 212 -0.33 1.54 19.05
CA ASP A 212 -0.97 0.23 18.90
C ASP A 212 0.04 -0.90 18.90
N VAL A 213 1.26 -0.66 18.40
CA VAL A 213 2.32 -1.66 18.30
C VAL A 213 2.62 -2.23 19.68
N ARG A 214 2.90 -1.36 20.66
CA ARG A 214 3.22 -1.78 22.01
C ARG A 214 2.03 -2.45 22.69
N ARG A 215 0.83 -1.86 22.60
CA ARG A 215 -0.38 -2.45 23.16
C ARG A 215 -0.67 -3.84 22.59
N CYS A 216 -0.54 -4.02 21.29
CA CYS A 216 -0.79 -5.29 20.63
C CYS A 216 0.20 -6.35 21.06
N LEU A 217 1.51 -6.04 21.09
CA LEU A 217 2.53 -6.97 21.55
C LEU A 217 2.33 -7.36 23.02
N ASP A 218 2.01 -6.39 23.88
CA ASP A 218 1.76 -6.65 25.31
C ASP A 218 0.50 -7.48 25.54
N THR A 219 -0.55 -7.26 24.75
CA THR A 219 -1.81 -8.01 24.86
C THR A 219 -1.70 -9.42 24.30
N THR A 220 -0.98 -9.59 23.18
CA THR A 220 -0.99 -10.85 22.42
C THR A 220 0.20 -11.75 22.70
N GLY A 221 1.30 -11.21 23.23
CA GLY A 221 2.58 -11.92 23.30
C GLY A 221 3.15 -12.29 21.93
N ALA A 222 2.60 -11.77 20.82
CA ALA A 222 3.06 -12.07 19.47
C ALA A 222 4.52 -11.63 19.25
N ASP A 223 5.21 -12.30 18.33
CA ASP A 223 6.63 -12.05 18.06
C ASP A 223 6.85 -10.81 17.17
N GLY A 224 5.78 -10.30 16.57
CA GLY A 224 5.76 -9.10 15.74
C GLY A 224 4.34 -8.65 15.41
N VAL A 225 4.22 -7.43 14.90
CA VAL A 225 2.97 -6.85 14.43
C VAL A 225 3.03 -6.63 12.92
N MET A 226 1.91 -6.90 12.27
CA MET A 226 1.72 -6.62 10.86
C MET A 226 0.70 -5.49 10.68
N SER A 227 1.08 -4.41 10.00
CA SER A 227 0.18 -3.32 9.63
C SER A 227 -0.13 -3.30 8.13
N ALA A 228 -1.36 -2.92 7.80
CA ALA A 228 -1.88 -2.79 6.44
C ALA A 228 -2.38 -1.36 6.22
N GLU A 229 -3.66 -1.12 6.48
CA GLU A 229 -4.30 0.20 6.32
C GLU A 229 -3.61 1.32 7.13
N GLY A 230 -3.14 1.04 8.34
CA GLY A 230 -2.37 2.01 9.13
C GLY A 230 -1.09 2.46 8.43
N ASN A 231 -0.32 1.50 7.89
CA ASN A 231 0.89 1.76 7.11
C ASN A 231 0.58 2.50 5.79
N LEU A 232 -0.52 2.18 5.10
CA LEU A 232 -0.94 2.89 3.88
C LEU A 232 -1.33 4.35 4.12
N CYS A 233 -1.84 4.67 5.31
CA CYS A 233 -2.15 6.04 5.72
C CYS A 233 -0.91 6.79 6.24
N ASN A 234 0.06 6.05 6.78
CA ASN A 234 1.30 6.60 7.30
C ASN A 234 2.45 5.57 7.15
N PRO A 235 3.32 5.69 6.13
CA PRO A 235 4.45 4.77 5.96
C PRO A 235 5.50 4.93 7.08
N TYR A 236 5.46 6.03 7.83
CA TYR A 236 6.33 6.29 8.98
C TYR A 236 5.79 5.69 10.29
N LEU A 237 4.74 4.86 10.22
CA LEU A 237 4.07 4.27 11.39
C LEU A 237 5.06 3.61 12.35
N PHE A 238 6.06 2.89 11.85
CA PHE A 238 7.04 2.16 12.67
C PHE A 238 8.17 3.04 13.25
N GLU A 239 8.23 4.31 12.87
CA GLU A 239 9.18 5.30 13.42
C GLU A 239 8.54 6.20 14.50
N ASN A 240 7.28 5.97 14.85
CA ASN A 240 6.50 6.88 15.71
C ASN A 240 6.46 8.32 15.19
N ARG A 241 6.43 8.49 13.86
CA ARG A 241 6.42 9.79 13.21
C ARG A 241 5.10 10.04 12.52
N VAL A 242 4.60 11.25 12.69
CA VAL A 242 3.43 11.76 11.98
C VAL A 242 3.86 13.05 11.28
N ARG A 243 3.63 13.10 9.97
CA ARG A 243 4.08 14.18 9.09
C ARG A 243 2.94 14.65 8.18
N PRO A 244 3.04 15.85 7.60
CA PRO A 244 2.17 16.26 6.53
C PRO A 244 2.19 15.25 5.37
N VAL A 245 1.04 15.00 4.74
CA VAL A 245 0.87 13.93 3.73
C VAL A 245 1.75 14.10 2.50
N TRP A 246 2.19 15.33 2.19
CA TRP A 246 3.06 15.60 1.05
C TRP A 246 4.48 15.06 1.25
N GLU A 247 4.99 14.99 2.49
CA GLU A 247 6.33 14.45 2.76
C GLU A 247 6.46 13.00 2.29
N PRO A 248 5.68 12.03 2.83
CA PRO A 248 5.75 10.65 2.37
C PRO A 248 5.24 10.49 0.94
N ALA A 249 4.35 11.35 0.44
CA ALA A 249 3.88 11.28 -0.94
C ALA A 249 4.97 11.65 -1.95
N LEU A 250 5.73 12.72 -1.70
CA LEU A 250 6.85 13.12 -2.55
C LEU A 250 8.00 12.12 -2.48
N GLU A 251 8.29 11.62 -1.28
CA GLU A 251 9.28 10.55 -1.10
C GLU A 251 8.87 9.27 -1.83
N TYR A 252 7.61 8.84 -1.69
CA TYR A 252 7.07 7.71 -2.44
C TYR A 252 7.23 7.91 -3.95
N LEU A 253 6.95 9.11 -4.47
CA LEU A 253 7.16 9.42 -5.87
C LEU A 253 8.65 9.33 -6.26
N ASP A 254 9.59 9.74 -5.42
CA ASP A 254 11.02 9.57 -5.67
C ASP A 254 11.43 8.08 -5.74
N VAL A 255 10.82 7.25 -4.88
CA VAL A 255 10.98 5.78 -4.95
C VAL A 255 10.38 5.21 -6.24
N VAL A 256 9.17 5.63 -6.64
CA VAL A 256 8.52 5.21 -7.90
C VAL A 256 9.36 5.57 -9.13
N ARG A 257 10.12 6.67 -9.06
CA ARG A 257 11.05 7.04 -10.13
C ARG A 257 12.22 6.07 -10.26
N SER A 258 12.64 5.46 -9.15
CA SER A 258 13.73 4.49 -9.10
C SER A 258 13.26 3.07 -9.42
N TYR A 259 12.04 2.73 -8.99
CA TYR A 259 11.40 1.44 -9.17
C TYR A 259 10.02 1.70 -9.78
N SER A 260 9.85 1.50 -11.08
CA SER A 260 8.56 1.78 -11.72
C SER A 260 7.46 0.83 -11.22
N CYS A 261 6.24 1.33 -11.03
CA CYS A 261 5.04 0.52 -10.84
C CYS A 261 3.88 1.06 -11.68
N SER A 262 2.74 0.37 -11.63
CA SER A 262 1.57 0.79 -12.39
C SER A 262 1.06 2.16 -11.94
N VAL A 263 0.57 2.96 -12.89
CA VAL A 263 -0.10 4.25 -12.61
C VAL A 263 -1.29 4.06 -11.66
N SER A 264 -1.95 2.89 -11.71
CA SER A 264 -3.03 2.54 -10.80
C SER A 264 -2.55 2.41 -9.35
N SER A 265 -1.40 1.76 -9.14
CA SER A 265 -0.78 1.62 -7.82
C SER A 265 -0.34 2.97 -7.27
N VAL A 266 0.35 3.79 -8.08
CA VAL A 266 0.75 5.16 -7.68
C VAL A 266 -0.45 5.96 -7.20
N ARG A 267 -1.53 5.99 -7.99
CA ARG A 267 -2.76 6.68 -7.61
C ARG A 267 -3.38 6.10 -6.35
N GLY A 268 -3.43 4.77 -6.23
CA GLY A 268 -3.99 4.09 -5.06
C GLY A 268 -3.30 4.52 -3.77
N HIS A 269 -1.96 4.53 -3.76
CA HIS A 269 -1.17 4.97 -2.62
C HIS A 269 -1.35 6.44 -2.29
N LEU A 270 -1.32 7.32 -3.29
CA LEU A 270 -1.54 8.76 -3.04
C LEU A 270 -2.95 9.03 -2.51
N PHE A 271 -3.97 8.29 -2.97
CA PHE A 271 -5.32 8.37 -2.42
C PHE A 271 -5.41 7.86 -0.97
N LYS A 272 -4.61 6.87 -0.59
CA LYS A 272 -4.54 6.37 0.79
C LYS A 272 -3.81 7.34 1.72
N LEU A 273 -2.62 7.78 1.32
CA LEU A 273 -1.85 8.79 2.05
C LEU A 273 -2.65 10.08 2.25
N CYS A 274 -3.29 10.57 1.18
CA CYS A 274 -4.04 11.82 1.20
C CYS A 274 -5.52 11.62 1.56
N HIS A 275 -5.93 10.48 2.13
CA HIS A 275 -7.36 10.10 2.22
C HIS A 275 -8.22 11.21 2.84
N LYS A 276 -7.85 11.75 4.01
CA LYS A 276 -8.61 12.86 4.63
C LYS A 276 -8.53 14.14 3.78
N SER A 277 -7.35 14.45 3.25
CA SER A 277 -7.14 15.63 2.41
C SER A 277 -7.95 15.63 1.13
N ILE A 278 -8.15 14.51 0.45
CA ILE A 278 -8.94 14.47 -0.79
C ILE A 278 -10.44 14.70 -0.56
N TYR A 279 -10.94 14.51 0.67
CA TYR A 279 -12.33 14.88 1.02
C TYR A 279 -12.44 16.36 1.38
N ALA A 280 -11.41 16.94 1.99
CA ALA A 280 -11.37 18.36 2.32
C ALA A 280 -10.97 19.26 1.12
N ASP A 281 -10.30 18.69 0.11
CA ASP A 281 -9.68 19.43 -0.98
C ASP A 281 -10.01 18.81 -2.35
N ALA A 282 -10.99 19.42 -3.02
CA ALA A 282 -11.43 19.00 -4.35
C ALA A 282 -10.30 19.07 -5.40
N THR A 283 -9.44 20.09 -5.34
CA THR A 283 -8.33 20.28 -6.29
C THR A 283 -7.34 19.13 -6.20
N LEU A 284 -6.97 18.71 -4.98
CA LEU A 284 -6.12 17.54 -4.74
C LEU A 284 -6.79 16.26 -5.27
N ARG A 285 -8.06 16.04 -4.93
CA ARG A 285 -8.81 14.84 -5.35
C ARG A 285 -8.89 14.69 -6.87
N TYR A 286 -9.29 15.75 -7.57
CA TYR A 286 -9.38 15.74 -9.03
C TYR A 286 -8.01 15.72 -9.69
N GLY A 287 -7.03 16.44 -9.12
CA GLY A 287 -5.64 16.42 -9.54
C GLY A 287 -5.06 15.01 -9.56
N LEU A 288 -5.16 14.29 -8.44
CA LEU A 288 -4.68 12.91 -8.33
C LEU A 288 -5.52 11.93 -9.17
N GLY A 289 -6.82 12.17 -9.28
CA GLY A 289 -7.73 11.34 -10.10
C GLY A 289 -7.42 11.41 -11.60
N ASP A 290 -7.09 12.59 -12.11
CA ASP A 290 -6.82 12.81 -13.53
C ASP A 290 -5.35 12.55 -13.92
N ALA A 291 -4.40 12.66 -12.99
CA ALA A 291 -2.97 12.42 -13.25
C ALA A 291 -2.72 11.02 -13.83
N GLN A 292 -1.88 10.96 -14.88
CA GLN A 292 -1.48 9.76 -15.61
C GLN A 292 0.03 9.54 -15.61
N THR A 293 0.82 10.57 -15.31
CA THR A 293 2.29 10.50 -15.32
C THR A 293 2.87 10.85 -13.96
N TRP A 294 4.09 10.38 -13.70
CA TRP A 294 4.83 10.71 -12.48
C TRP A 294 4.93 12.22 -12.24
N SER A 295 5.26 13.00 -13.28
CA SER A 295 5.38 14.45 -13.18
C SER A 295 4.06 15.13 -12.81
N GLU A 296 2.93 14.62 -13.32
CA GLU A 296 1.60 15.14 -12.97
C GLU A 296 1.24 14.86 -11.51
N PHE A 297 1.51 13.65 -11.02
CA PHE A 297 1.31 13.33 -9.60
C PHE A 297 2.16 14.22 -8.70
N ARG A 298 3.45 14.38 -9.03
CA ARG A 298 4.35 15.24 -8.24
C ARG A 298 3.89 16.69 -8.24
N ALA A 299 3.46 17.22 -9.38
CA ALA A 299 2.96 18.59 -9.47
C ALA A 299 1.72 18.81 -8.58
N VAL A 300 0.77 17.87 -8.59
CA VAL A 300 -0.44 17.94 -7.76
C VAL A 300 -0.08 17.93 -6.26
N ILE A 301 0.84 17.06 -5.83
CA ILE A 301 1.28 17.02 -4.43
C ILE A 301 2.06 18.28 -4.03
N SER A 302 2.89 18.81 -4.93
CA SER A 302 3.67 20.04 -4.66
C SER A 302 2.76 21.26 -4.55
N GLU A 303 1.74 21.39 -5.41
CA GLU A 303 0.71 22.43 -5.31
C GLU A 303 -0.09 22.32 -4.00
N PHE A 304 -0.33 21.10 -3.52
CA PHE A 304 -0.94 20.88 -2.21
C PHE A 304 -0.02 21.31 -1.06
N GLN A 305 1.28 20.96 -1.12
CA GLN A 305 2.27 21.43 -0.15
C GLN A 305 2.31 22.96 -0.08
N GLU A 306 2.46 23.65 -1.22
CA GLU A 306 2.55 25.12 -1.26
C GLU A 306 1.36 25.83 -0.58
N ARG A 307 0.17 25.22 -0.62
CA ARG A 307 -1.04 25.80 0.01
C ARG A 307 -1.11 25.60 1.52
N PHE A 308 -0.50 24.54 2.05
CA PHE A 308 -0.66 24.15 3.46
C PHE A 308 0.65 24.16 4.26
N GLU A 309 1.80 24.41 3.64
CA GLU A 309 3.12 24.37 4.30
C GLU A 309 3.25 25.41 5.41
N ALA A 310 2.81 26.65 5.18
CA ALA A 310 2.79 27.70 6.21
C ALA A 310 1.93 27.30 7.42
N LEU A 311 0.74 26.74 7.16
CA LEU A 311 -0.16 26.25 8.21
C LEU A 311 0.44 25.08 8.99
N ALA A 312 1.16 24.18 8.30
CA ALA A 312 1.82 23.05 8.95
C ALA A 312 2.98 23.48 9.86
N ALA A 313 3.71 24.53 9.51
CA ALA A 313 4.80 25.08 10.33
C ALA A 313 4.31 25.66 11.67
N GLU A 314 3.06 26.17 11.70
CA GLU A 314 2.42 26.72 12.91
C GLU A 314 1.65 25.65 13.71
N THR A 315 1.44 24.46 13.14
CA THR A 315 0.68 23.39 13.78
C THR A 315 1.52 22.64 14.80
N THR A 316 1.13 22.71 16.08
CA THR A 316 1.69 21.80 17.09
C THR A 316 0.91 20.48 17.05
N THR A 317 1.57 19.39 16.67
CA THR A 317 0.97 18.06 16.73
C THR A 317 1.02 17.53 18.17
N THR A 318 -0.02 17.79 18.96
CA THR A 318 -0.16 17.15 20.28
C THR A 318 -0.93 15.85 20.13
N PHE A 319 -0.33 14.73 20.55
CA PHE A 319 -1.08 13.51 20.80
C PHE A 319 -1.96 13.70 22.04
N ALA A 320 -3.25 13.42 21.95
CA ALA A 320 -4.08 13.38 23.14
C ALA A 320 -3.63 12.18 24.02
N PRO A 321 -3.72 12.28 25.36
CA PRO A 321 -3.33 11.22 26.28
C PRO A 321 -4.05 9.88 26.07
N ASP A 322 -5.23 9.91 25.44
CA ASP A 322 -6.04 8.74 25.09
C ASP A 322 -5.65 8.09 23.74
N GLY A 323 -4.66 8.66 23.05
CA GLY A 323 -4.21 8.21 21.73
C GLY A 323 -5.08 8.68 20.56
N SER A 324 -6.09 9.52 20.80
CA SER A 324 -6.87 10.14 19.73
C SER A 324 -6.06 11.26 19.06
N LEU A 325 -6.18 11.33 17.73
CA LEU A 325 -5.47 12.29 16.89
C LEU A 325 -6.51 13.19 16.24
N SER A 326 -6.71 14.41 16.77
CA SER A 326 -7.36 15.48 15.99
C SER A 326 -6.27 16.18 15.19
N LEU A 327 -5.89 15.57 14.07
CA LEU A 327 -4.88 16.13 13.19
C LEU A 327 -5.56 16.85 12.03
N PRO A 328 -5.01 18.00 11.58
CA PRO A 328 -5.49 18.61 10.35
C PRO A 328 -5.48 17.62 9.19
N HIS A 329 -6.41 17.77 8.25
CA HIS A 329 -6.58 16.80 7.16
C HIS A 329 -5.32 16.58 6.31
N TRP A 330 -4.40 17.56 6.32
CA TRP A 330 -3.10 17.54 5.63
C TRP A 330 -2.00 16.77 6.37
N TYR A 331 -2.28 16.17 7.52
CA TYR A 331 -1.38 15.24 8.22
C TYR A 331 -1.76 13.78 7.98
N CYS A 332 -0.74 12.92 7.90
CA CYS A 332 -0.92 11.47 7.87
C CYS A 332 -1.67 11.00 9.11
N GLN A 333 -2.81 10.35 8.91
CA GLN A 333 -3.65 9.89 10.00
C GLN A 333 -4.48 8.67 9.56
N PRO A 334 -4.73 7.72 10.47
CA PRO A 334 -5.52 6.53 10.15
C PRO A 334 -6.96 6.90 9.81
N ASP A 335 -7.58 6.12 8.93
CA ASP A 335 -9.02 6.23 8.68
C ASP A 335 -9.79 5.53 9.82
N LEU A 336 -10.10 6.28 10.87
CA LEU A 336 -10.80 5.80 12.08
C LEU A 336 -12.33 5.68 11.91
N HIS A 337 -12.89 6.04 10.75
CA HIS A 337 -14.34 6.29 10.65
C HIS A 337 -15.21 5.08 10.95
N CYS A 338 -16.21 5.32 11.81
CA CYS A 338 -17.41 4.51 11.92
C CYS A 338 -18.17 4.52 10.58
N HIS A 339 -18.85 3.43 10.26
CA HIS A 339 -19.45 3.23 8.93
C HIS A 339 -20.50 4.28 8.55
N ALA A 340 -21.17 4.91 9.53
CA ALA A 340 -22.24 5.89 9.29
C ALA A 340 -21.76 7.20 8.65
N GLU A 341 -20.64 7.76 9.12
CA GLU A 341 -20.06 8.99 8.54
C GLU A 341 -19.56 8.74 7.11
N ARG A 342 -18.98 7.55 6.87
CA ARG A 342 -18.49 7.16 5.54
C ARG A 342 -19.60 7.04 4.51
N ASP A 343 -20.76 6.50 4.89
CA ASP A 343 -21.88 6.34 3.96
C ASP A 343 -22.55 7.68 3.64
N ALA A 344 -22.63 8.60 4.61
CA ALA A 344 -23.07 9.98 4.40
C ALA A 344 -22.09 10.76 3.49
N GLN A 345 -20.80 10.76 3.82
CA GLN A 345 -19.77 11.43 3.01
C GLN A 345 -19.63 10.81 1.61
N LYS A 346 -19.80 9.48 1.47
CA LYS A 346 -19.83 8.84 0.15
C LYS A 346 -21.05 9.23 -0.66
N ALA A 347 -22.22 9.40 -0.03
CA ALA A 347 -23.43 9.83 -0.72
C ALA A 347 -23.25 11.25 -1.26
N GLU A 348 -22.80 12.18 -0.41
CA GLU A 348 -22.54 13.57 -0.76
C GLU A 348 -21.44 13.70 -1.84
N ALA A 349 -20.31 13.02 -1.64
CA ALA A 349 -19.22 12.98 -2.61
C ALA A 349 -19.59 12.28 -3.94
N LYS A 350 -20.61 11.41 -3.95
CA LYS A 350 -21.11 10.74 -5.16
C LYS A 350 -22.06 11.64 -5.94
N GLU A 351 -22.85 12.45 -5.25
CA GLU A 351 -23.73 13.45 -5.85
C GLU A 351 -22.92 14.58 -6.48
N GLU A 352 -21.92 15.12 -5.76
CA GLU A 352 -20.99 16.11 -6.29
C GLU A 352 -20.21 15.56 -7.51
N LEU A 353 -19.74 14.31 -7.43
CA LEU A 353 -19.08 13.62 -8.54
C LEU A 353 -20.00 13.41 -9.74
N ALA A 354 -21.29 13.20 -9.53
CA ALA A 354 -22.26 13.06 -10.61
C ALA A 354 -22.42 14.40 -11.35
N LEU A 355 -22.57 15.51 -10.62
CA LEU A 355 -22.67 16.85 -11.18
C LEU A 355 -21.42 17.24 -11.98
N LEU A 356 -20.23 17.00 -11.43
CA LEU A 356 -18.98 17.31 -12.11
C LEU A 356 -18.71 16.41 -13.32
N ARG A 357 -19.16 15.14 -13.30
CA ARG A 357 -19.11 14.27 -14.48
C ARG A 357 -20.04 14.75 -15.58
N ILE A 358 -21.22 15.26 -15.23
CA ILE A 358 -22.15 15.86 -16.18
C ILE A 358 -21.51 17.10 -16.81
N ALA A 359 -20.96 18.02 -16.00
CA ALA A 359 -20.27 19.21 -16.49
C ALA A 359 -19.09 18.85 -17.42
N LYS A 360 -18.20 17.94 -16.99
CA LYS A 360 -17.05 17.51 -17.80
C LYS A 360 -17.46 16.80 -19.10
N LYS A 361 -18.57 16.05 -19.08
CA LYS A 361 -19.13 15.42 -20.29
C LYS A 361 -19.70 16.48 -21.23
N ALA A 362 -20.37 17.49 -20.70
CA ALA A 362 -20.87 18.63 -21.47
C ALA A 362 -19.73 19.42 -22.13
N ASP A 363 -18.63 19.67 -21.41
CA ASP A 363 -17.45 20.35 -21.96
C ASP A 363 -16.78 19.55 -23.09
N ILE A 364 -16.63 18.24 -22.90
CA ILE A 364 -16.10 17.33 -23.94
C ILE A 364 -17.01 17.33 -25.16
N GLN A 365 -18.34 17.30 -24.95
CA GLN A 365 -19.32 17.33 -26.03
C GLN A 365 -19.26 18.66 -26.80
N LYS A 366 -19.22 19.78 -26.09
CA LYS A 366 -19.11 21.12 -26.66
C LYS A 366 -17.83 21.27 -27.49
N TYR A 367 -16.69 20.83 -26.95
CA TYR A 367 -15.42 20.86 -27.65
C TYR A 367 -15.43 19.97 -28.90
N ALA A 368 -16.00 18.77 -28.80
CA ALA A 368 -16.12 17.84 -29.92
C ALA A 368 -16.92 18.44 -31.08
N THR A 369 -18.06 19.07 -30.78
CA THR A 369 -18.91 19.74 -31.77
C THR A 369 -18.20 20.94 -32.41
N LEU A 370 -17.60 21.81 -31.60
CA LEU A 370 -16.91 23.01 -32.10
C LEU A 370 -15.70 22.69 -32.99
N ASN A 371 -15.01 21.59 -32.72
CA ASN A 371 -13.78 21.22 -33.42
C ASN A 371 -13.97 20.07 -34.44
N GLY A 372 -15.20 19.57 -34.63
CA GLY A 372 -15.50 18.49 -35.55
C GLY A 372 -14.73 17.19 -35.26
N VAL A 373 -14.44 16.89 -33.99
CA VAL A 373 -13.65 15.71 -33.59
C VAL A 373 -14.49 14.72 -32.79
N SER A 374 -14.11 13.44 -32.80
CA SER A 374 -14.78 12.43 -31.97
C SER A 374 -14.65 12.75 -30.48
N LEU A 375 -15.61 12.32 -29.65
CA LEU A 375 -15.59 12.53 -28.20
C LEU A 375 -14.30 12.02 -27.53
N LEU A 376 -13.77 10.90 -28.04
CA LEU A 376 -12.51 10.34 -27.53
C LEU A 376 -11.31 11.24 -27.85
N LYS A 377 -11.29 11.84 -29.05
CA LYS A 377 -10.26 12.79 -29.49
C LYS A 377 -10.40 14.13 -28.76
N ALA A 378 -11.62 14.66 -28.60
CA ALA A 378 -11.91 15.85 -27.79
C ALA A 378 -11.42 15.68 -26.35
N LYS A 379 -11.74 14.56 -25.70
CA LYS A 379 -11.28 14.25 -24.35
C LYS A 379 -9.75 14.21 -24.25
N ARG A 380 -9.06 13.63 -25.24
CA ARG A 380 -7.58 13.61 -25.29
C ARG A 380 -6.99 15.01 -25.49
N MET A 381 -7.60 15.83 -26.35
CA MET A 381 -7.13 17.19 -26.65
C MET A 381 -7.34 18.16 -25.49
N LEU A 382 -8.51 18.14 -24.85
CA LEU A 382 -8.80 18.92 -23.64
C LEU A 382 -7.84 18.56 -22.51
N ARG A 383 -7.52 17.28 -22.32
CA ARG A 383 -6.50 16.84 -21.35
C ARG A 383 -5.11 17.38 -21.70
N LYS A 384 -4.75 17.41 -22.99
CA LYS A 384 -3.47 17.95 -23.46
C LYS A 384 -3.38 19.46 -23.24
N GLN A 385 -4.46 20.21 -23.48
CA GLN A 385 -4.54 21.65 -23.20
C GLN A 385 -4.41 21.95 -21.71
N ALA A 386 -5.16 21.25 -20.85
CA ALA A 386 -5.04 21.40 -19.40
C ALA A 386 -3.61 21.07 -18.89
N GLY A 387 -2.95 20.07 -19.49
CA GLY A 387 -1.55 19.75 -19.21
C GLY A 387 -0.56 20.83 -19.68
N GLN A 388 -0.86 21.54 -20.77
CA GLN A 388 -0.05 22.67 -21.26
C GLN A 388 -0.24 23.93 -20.40
N GLU A 389 -1.47 24.22 -19.96
CA GLU A 389 -1.75 25.33 -19.03
C GLU A 389 -1.11 25.13 -17.65
N ARG A 390 -1.06 23.89 -17.15
CA ARG A 390 -0.31 23.57 -15.92
C ARG A 390 1.21 23.75 -16.08
N LYS A 391 1.74 23.49 -17.28
CA LYS A 391 3.16 23.75 -17.60
C LYS A 391 3.46 25.24 -17.75
N SER A 392 2.53 26.05 -18.25
CA SER A 392 2.71 27.50 -18.33
C SER A 392 2.62 28.19 -16.96
N ARG A 393 1.79 27.67 -16.05
CA ARG A 393 1.69 28.16 -14.66
C ARG A 393 2.89 27.83 -13.77
N SER A 394 3.62 26.74 -14.08
CA SER A 394 4.82 26.33 -13.32
C SER A 394 6.12 26.99 -13.82
N ALA A 395 6.10 27.73 -14.93
CA ALA A 395 7.24 28.49 -15.40
C ALA A 395 7.32 29.85 -14.69
N LYS A 396 8.21 29.98 -13.70
CA LYS A 396 8.50 31.28 -13.07
C LYS A 396 9.23 32.18 -14.09
N PRO A 397 8.91 33.49 -14.17
CA PRO A 397 9.58 34.39 -15.11
C PRO A 397 11.05 34.60 -14.72
N CYS A 398 11.95 34.54 -15.68
CA CYS A 398 13.34 34.95 -15.53
C CYS A 398 13.38 36.46 -15.22
N LEU A 399 14.40 36.92 -14.50
CA LEU A 399 14.61 38.35 -14.18
C LEU A 399 14.62 39.27 -15.41
N CYS A 400 14.93 38.75 -16.60
CA CYS A 400 14.92 39.51 -17.85
C CYS A 400 13.54 39.56 -18.54
N GLY A 401 12.49 39.02 -17.91
CA GLY A 401 11.12 38.95 -18.46
C GLY A 401 10.84 37.75 -19.36
N ASN A 402 11.85 36.94 -19.73
CA ASN A 402 11.65 35.72 -20.51
C ASN A 402 11.21 34.54 -19.62
N SER A 403 10.49 33.56 -20.17
CA SER A 403 10.13 32.35 -19.43
C SER A 403 11.36 31.52 -19.04
N SER A 404 11.42 31.04 -17.79
CA SER A 404 12.48 30.14 -17.34
C SER A 404 12.42 28.80 -18.07
N LEU A 405 13.57 28.15 -18.25
CA LEU A 405 13.62 26.77 -18.72
C LEU A 405 13.00 25.83 -17.67
N ALA A 406 12.18 24.87 -18.12
CA ALA A 406 11.44 23.96 -17.24
C ALA A 406 12.30 23.15 -16.26
N ASN A 407 13.58 22.92 -16.59
CA ASN A 407 14.53 22.18 -15.76
C ASN A 407 15.71 23.04 -15.26
N CYS A 408 15.62 24.37 -15.36
CA CYS A 408 16.67 25.24 -14.83
C CYS A 408 16.49 25.40 -13.32
N ALA A 409 17.41 24.81 -12.56
CA ALA A 409 17.46 24.94 -11.10
C ALA A 409 17.53 26.40 -10.62
N ARG A 410 17.94 27.34 -11.50
CA ARG A 410 18.10 28.78 -11.23
C ARG A 410 16.91 29.63 -11.70
N GLN A 411 15.85 29.03 -12.24
CA GLN A 411 14.67 29.75 -12.78
C GLN A 411 15.03 30.82 -13.84
N MET A 412 16.07 30.56 -14.65
CA MET A 412 16.52 31.47 -15.71
C MET A 412 16.12 30.98 -17.11
N CYS A 413 15.96 31.91 -18.05
CA CYS A 413 15.83 31.59 -19.47
C CYS A 413 17.17 31.12 -20.05
N ALA A 414 17.16 30.46 -21.23
CA ALA A 414 18.38 29.93 -21.84
C ALA A 414 19.49 30.99 -22.04
N PRO A 415 19.20 32.22 -22.55
CA PRO A 415 20.20 33.27 -22.68
C PRO A 415 20.81 33.70 -21.34
N CYS A 416 19.98 33.98 -20.33
CA CYS A 416 20.47 34.41 -19.01
C CYS A 416 21.26 33.32 -18.29
N CYS A 417 20.85 32.06 -18.41
CA CYS A 417 21.54 30.92 -17.81
C CYS A 417 22.92 30.68 -18.44
N ARG A 418 23.10 30.93 -19.75
CA ARG A 418 24.40 30.85 -20.44
C ARG A 418 25.34 32.00 -20.07
N LEU A 419 24.80 33.18 -19.75
CA LEU A 419 25.57 34.36 -19.38
C LEU A 419 25.99 34.35 -17.90
N PHE A 420 25.30 33.58 -17.06
CA PHE A 420 25.57 33.48 -15.64
C PHE A 420 26.79 32.57 -15.38
N LYS A 421 27.95 33.18 -15.08
CA LYS A 421 29.24 32.48 -14.85
C LYS A 421 29.56 32.18 -13.38
N ALA A 422 28.68 32.54 -12.46
CA ALA A 422 28.85 32.24 -11.04
C ALA A 422 28.15 30.92 -10.67
N ASP A 423 28.90 30.05 -10.01
CA ASP A 423 28.50 28.77 -9.42
C ASP A 423 28.40 27.54 -10.33
N ARG A 424 29.13 26.50 -9.92
CA ARG A 424 29.24 25.15 -10.52
C ARG A 424 27.97 24.31 -10.31
N ILE A 425 26.78 24.90 -10.42
CA ILE A 425 25.51 24.17 -10.33
C ILE A 425 25.17 23.60 -11.72
N PRO A 426 25.11 22.26 -11.89
CA PRO A 426 24.79 21.66 -13.18
C PRO A 426 23.34 21.96 -13.59
N CYS A 427 23.13 22.39 -14.83
CA CYS A 427 21.81 22.65 -15.41
C CYS A 427 21.65 21.80 -16.68
N PHE A 428 20.78 20.78 -16.62
CA PHE A 428 20.59 19.76 -17.67
C PHE A 428 19.68 20.22 -18.83
N GLY A 429 19.50 21.53 -19.02
CA GLY A 429 18.56 22.10 -19.99
C GLY A 429 19.21 22.76 -21.21
N HIS A 430 20.47 22.44 -21.49
CA HIS A 430 21.25 23.06 -22.57
C HIS A 430 21.81 21.99 -23.51
N ASP A 431 20.93 21.37 -24.29
CA ASP A 431 21.31 20.78 -25.58
C ASP A 431 20.90 21.74 -26.70
#